data_AF-A0A7R6YYT6-F1
#
_entry.id   AF-A0A7R6YYT6-F1
#
_cell.length_a   1.000
_cell.length_b   1.000
_cell.length_c   1.000
_cell.angle_alpha   90.00
_cell.angle_beta   90.00
_cell.angle_gamma   90.00
#
_symmetry.space_group_name_H-M   'P 1'
#
loop_
_entity.id
_entity.type
_entity.pdbx_description
1 polymer ?
#
loop_
_entity_poly.entity_id
_entity_poly.type
_entity_poly.pdbx_seq_one_letter_code
_entity_poly.pdbx_strand_id
1 'polypeptide(L)'
;MNVAADVRDASSNDGTKAWINPIFILPGSVSKPEFEGYKLGHFSRKQKGLVVMIAVPQPVADGEDIADFVGMSLREAVRLAAAYFAEKGISFSTLKAEKIILAIEAVLE
;
A
#
# COMPACT_ATOMS: atom_id res chain seq x y z
N MET A 1 -8.76 3.51 -14.36
CA MET A 1 -8.94 2.04 -14.20
C MET A 1 -8.91 1.76 -12.70
N ASN A 2 -9.91 1.05 -12.15
CA ASN A 2 -10.05 0.85 -10.69
C ASN A 2 -9.67 -0.57 -10.28
N VAL A 3 -8.54 -1.09 -10.79
CA VAL A 3 -8.10 -2.49 -10.65
C VAL A 3 -8.19 -3.01 -9.21
N ALA A 4 -7.67 -2.24 -8.24
CA ALA A 4 -7.73 -2.63 -6.84
C ALA A 4 -9.16 -2.67 -6.27
N ALA A 5 -10.06 -1.81 -6.74
CA ALA A 5 -11.45 -1.81 -6.32
C ALA A 5 -12.24 -2.97 -6.95
N ASP A 6 -11.86 -3.40 -8.14
CA ASP A 6 -12.52 -4.48 -8.89
C ASP A 6 -12.13 -5.87 -8.37
N VAL A 7 -10.93 -6.01 -7.79
CA VAL A 7 -10.39 -7.29 -7.29
C VAL A 7 -10.61 -7.49 -5.78
N ARG A 8 -10.79 -6.42 -4.99
CA ARG A 8 -10.97 -6.52 -3.54
C ARG A 8 -12.37 -7.01 -3.15
N ASP A 9 -12.47 -7.63 -1.97
CA ASP A 9 -13.77 -7.97 -1.37
C ASP A 9 -14.61 -6.69 -1.17
N ALA A 10 -15.88 -6.68 -1.56
CA ALA A 10 -16.78 -5.52 -1.39
C ALA A 10 -16.90 -5.05 0.09
N SER A 11 -16.59 -5.94 1.03
CA SER A 11 -16.65 -5.72 2.47
C SER A 11 -15.34 -5.19 3.09
N SER A 12 -14.33 -4.80 2.29
CA SER A 12 -12.99 -4.47 2.82
C SER A 12 -12.93 -3.34 3.86
N ASN A 13 -13.94 -2.45 3.95
CA ASN A 13 -13.93 -1.27 4.83
C ASN A 13 -14.93 -1.33 5.99
N ASP A 14 -15.62 -2.45 6.20
CA ASP A 14 -16.67 -2.60 7.23
C ASP A 14 -16.14 -2.89 8.65
N GLY A 15 -14.82 -3.06 8.80
CA GLY A 15 -14.15 -3.40 10.07
C GLY A 15 -14.14 -4.89 10.40
N THR A 16 -14.67 -5.76 9.54
CA THR A 16 -14.64 -7.20 9.74
C THR A 16 -13.25 -7.77 9.47
N LYS A 17 -12.59 -7.32 8.39
CA LYS A 17 -11.27 -7.78 7.93
C LYS A 17 -10.24 -6.65 8.01
N ALA A 18 -8.99 -7.04 8.25
CA ALA A 18 -7.87 -6.10 8.20
C ALA A 18 -7.56 -5.72 6.75
N TRP A 19 -7.22 -4.45 6.53
CA TRP A 19 -6.88 -3.92 5.22
C TRP A 19 -5.81 -2.84 5.36
N ILE A 20 -5.16 -2.54 4.24
CA ILE A 20 -4.11 -1.52 4.18
C ILE A 20 -4.47 -0.46 3.15
N ASN A 21 -3.98 0.75 3.40
CA ASN A 21 -4.07 1.88 2.47
C ASN A 21 -2.65 2.36 2.13
N PRO A 22 -2.04 1.86 1.05
CA PRO A 22 -0.78 2.38 0.54
C PRO A 22 -1.00 3.77 -0.07
N ILE A 23 -0.27 4.78 0.37
CA ILE A 23 -0.34 6.15 -0.14
C ILE A 23 1.05 6.53 -0.67
N PHE A 24 1.15 6.73 -1.98
CA PHE A 24 2.35 7.24 -2.62
C PHE A 24 2.40 8.77 -2.48
N ILE A 25 3.49 9.28 -1.89
CA ILE A 25 3.74 10.70 -1.71
C ILE A 25 4.81 11.12 -2.71
N LEU A 26 4.38 11.85 -3.74
CA LEU A 26 5.27 12.35 -4.78
C LEU A 26 6.00 13.63 -4.33
N PRO A 27 7.30 13.77 -4.64
CA PRO A 27 8.02 15.01 -4.42
C PRO A 27 7.53 16.08 -5.40
N GLY A 28 7.10 17.21 -4.86
CA GLY A 28 6.72 18.39 -5.64
C GLY A 28 7.79 19.47 -5.60
N SER A 29 7.57 20.52 -6.40
CA SER A 29 8.43 21.71 -6.42
C SER A 29 8.39 22.52 -5.11
N VAL A 30 7.27 22.44 -4.37
CA VAL A 30 7.03 23.20 -3.13
C VAL A 30 7.26 22.36 -1.88
N SER A 31 6.94 21.06 -1.92
CA SER A 31 7.02 20.17 -0.76
C SER A 31 7.58 18.83 -1.20
N LYS A 32 8.52 18.31 -0.41
CA LYS A 32 9.10 16.98 -0.55
C LYS A 32 8.72 16.15 0.67
N PRO A 33 8.62 14.81 0.56
CA PRO A 33 8.45 13.95 1.71
C PRO A 33 9.55 14.24 2.74
N GLU A 34 9.17 14.41 4.01
CA GLU A 34 10.12 14.60 5.13
C GLU A 34 10.82 13.30 5.55
N PHE A 35 10.58 12.21 4.83
CA PHE A 35 11.09 10.88 5.11
C PHE A 35 11.39 10.13 3.81
N GLU A 36 12.22 9.11 3.90
CA GLU A 36 12.54 8.19 2.80
C GLU A 36 11.91 6.82 3.05
N GLY A 37 11.56 6.12 1.96
CA GLY A 37 10.98 4.78 2.02
C GLY A 37 9.56 4.76 2.58
N TYR A 38 9.35 4.08 3.71
CA TYR A 38 8.03 3.72 4.22
C TYR A 38 7.78 4.27 5.62
N LYS A 39 6.58 4.79 5.84
CA LYS A 39 6.14 5.27 7.15
C LYS A 39 4.75 4.75 7.46
N LEU A 40 4.61 4.06 8.60
CA LEU A 40 3.30 3.67 9.10
C LEU A 40 2.53 4.92 9.55
N GLY A 41 1.35 5.11 8.98
CA GLY A 41 0.47 6.23 9.26
C GLY A 41 -0.60 5.88 10.29
N HIS A 42 -1.78 6.45 10.09
CA HIS A 42 -2.91 6.22 10.98
C HIS A 42 -3.39 4.76 10.94
N PHE A 43 -3.67 4.20 12.12
CA PHE A 43 -4.32 2.91 12.29
C PHE A 43 -5.69 3.07 12.96
N SER A 44 -6.74 2.61 12.28
CA SER A 44 -8.09 2.57 12.83
C SER A 44 -8.42 1.19 13.38
N ARG A 45 -8.55 1.08 14.70
CA ARG A 45 -8.98 -0.19 15.36
C ARG A 45 -10.39 -0.61 14.94
N LYS A 46 -11.30 0.36 14.77
CA LYS A 46 -12.70 0.10 14.39
C LYS A 46 -12.80 -0.47 12.98
N GLN A 47 -12.03 0.09 12.04
CA GLN A 47 -12.05 -0.36 10.64
C GLN A 47 -11.00 -1.43 10.34
N LYS A 48 -10.11 -1.74 11.29
CA LYS A 48 -8.91 -2.59 11.11
C LYS A 48 -8.05 -2.17 9.90
N GLY A 49 -8.03 -0.86 9.63
CA GLY A 49 -7.35 -0.26 8.49
C GLY A 49 -6.05 0.39 8.90
N LEU A 50 -4.97 0.10 8.19
CA LEU A 50 -3.64 0.69 8.39
C LEU A 50 -3.21 1.50 7.18
N VAL A 51 -2.86 2.77 7.39
CA VAL A 51 -2.23 3.59 6.35
C VAL A 51 -0.74 3.29 6.30
N VAL A 52 -0.20 3.09 5.10
CA VAL A 52 1.24 2.97 4.84
C VAL A 52 1.60 4.06 3.83
N MET A 53 2.40 5.03 4.26
CA MET A 53 2.88 6.11 3.41
C MET A 53 4.19 5.70 2.76
N ILE A 54 4.32 5.93 1.46
CA ILE A 54 5.46 5.55 0.63
C ILE A 54 6.00 6.83 0.01
N ALA A 55 7.22 7.24 0.38
CA ALA A 55 7.89 8.36 -0.25
C ALA A 55 8.44 7.93 -1.62
N VAL A 56 8.00 8.60 -2.68
CA VAL A 56 8.47 8.32 -4.04
C VAL A 56 9.80 9.05 -4.27
N PRO A 57 10.89 8.37 -4.65
CA PRO A 57 12.13 9.02 -5.03
C PRO A 57 11.96 9.91 -6.27
N GLN A 58 12.74 10.99 -6.37
CA GLN A 58 12.68 11.90 -7.52
C GLN A 58 12.86 11.19 -8.87
N PRO A 59 13.82 10.27 -9.07
CA PRO A 59 13.98 9.58 -10.37
C PRO A 59 12.72 8.81 -10.80
N VAL A 60 12.05 8.16 -9.84
CA VAL A 60 10.79 7.45 -10.10
C VAL A 60 9.66 8.41 -10.42
N ALA A 61 9.60 9.55 -9.72
CA ALA A 61 8.64 10.61 -10.03
C ALA A 61 8.86 11.23 -11.42
N ASP A 62 10.12 11.25 -11.89
CA ASP A 62 10.52 11.73 -13.21
C ASP A 62 10.30 10.68 -14.32
N GLY A 63 9.94 9.44 -13.94
CA GLY A 63 9.45 8.40 -14.85
C GLY A 63 10.31 7.14 -14.94
N GLU A 64 11.38 7.03 -14.15
CA GLU A 64 12.24 5.85 -14.13
C GLU A 64 11.57 4.69 -13.37
N ASP A 65 11.52 3.51 -14.00
CA ASP A 65 11.13 2.23 -13.38
C ASP A 65 9.83 2.28 -12.54
N ILE A 66 8.83 3.07 -13.00
CA ILE A 66 7.57 3.30 -12.26
C ILE A 66 6.88 1.97 -11.90
N ALA A 67 6.76 1.07 -12.88
CA ALA A 67 6.05 -0.20 -12.70
C ALA A 67 6.71 -1.06 -11.61
N ASP A 68 8.04 -1.23 -11.70
CA ASP A 68 8.83 -1.97 -10.73
C ASP A 68 8.75 -1.34 -9.34
N PHE A 69 8.87 0.00 -9.26
CA PHE A 69 8.77 0.71 -7.99
C PHE A 69 7.39 0.51 -7.33
N VAL A 70 6.30 0.61 -8.10
CA VAL A 70 4.94 0.41 -7.58
C VAL A 70 4.76 -1.02 -7.08
N GLY A 71 5.15 -2.02 -7.88
CA GLY A 71 5.05 -3.43 -7.50
C GLY A 71 5.84 -3.77 -6.23
N MET A 72 7.11 -3.35 -6.17
CA MET A 72 7.96 -3.55 -5.00
C MET A 72 7.43 -2.82 -3.76
N SER A 73 6.97 -1.57 -3.92
CA SER A 73 6.46 -0.77 -2.81
C SER A 73 5.19 -1.34 -2.20
N LEU A 74 4.29 -1.88 -3.04
CA LEU A 74 3.08 -2.52 -2.55
C LEU A 74 3.39 -3.79 -1.75
N ARG A 75 4.32 -4.62 -2.21
CA ARG A 75 4.74 -5.83 -1.47
C ARG A 75 5.38 -5.48 -0.13
N GLU A 76 6.21 -4.45 -0.11
CA GLU A 76 6.85 -3.99 1.13
C GLU A 76 5.83 -3.38 2.11
N ALA A 77 4.84 -2.62 1.60
CA ALA A 77 3.73 -2.13 2.42
C ALA A 77 2.91 -3.29 3.04
N VAL A 78 2.66 -4.35 2.28
CA VAL A 78 2.02 -5.59 2.78
C VAL A 78 2.86 -6.25 3.86
N ARG A 79 4.18 -6.33 3.68
CA ARG A 79 5.12 -6.91 4.66
C ARG A 79 5.10 -6.14 5.98
N LEU A 80 5.21 -4.81 5.92
CA LEU A 80 5.19 -3.93 7.10
C LEU A 80 3.85 -4.02 7.83
N ALA A 81 2.74 -4.03 7.08
CA ALA A 81 1.42 -4.17 7.66
C ALA A 81 1.19 -5.53 8.31
N ALA A 82 1.66 -6.62 7.70
CA ALA A 82 1.55 -7.96 8.26
C ALA A 82 2.25 -8.06 9.63
N ALA A 83 3.45 -7.48 9.75
CA ALA A 83 4.16 -7.39 11.03
C ALA A 83 3.35 -6.59 12.06
N TYR A 84 2.86 -5.41 11.67
CA TYR A 84 2.06 -4.55 12.56
C TYR A 84 0.75 -5.22 13.04
N PHE A 85 0.07 -5.94 12.16
CA PHE A 85 -1.15 -6.66 12.50
C PHE A 85 -0.87 -7.88 13.38
N ALA A 86 0.23 -8.60 13.14
CA ALA A 86 0.67 -9.73 13.96
C ALA A 86 0.94 -9.30 15.41
N GLU A 87 1.63 -8.18 15.62
CA GLU A 87 1.86 -7.60 16.95
C GLU A 87 0.56 -7.26 17.70
N LYS A 88 -0.53 -7.01 16.96
CA LYS A 88 -1.84 -6.67 17.51
C LYS A 88 -2.81 -7.85 17.57
N GLY A 89 -2.37 -9.05 17.18
CA GLY A 89 -3.23 -10.23 17.11
C GLY A 89 -4.35 -10.11 16.06
N ILE A 90 -4.17 -9.29 15.04
CA ILE A 90 -5.15 -9.07 13.97
C ILE A 90 -4.80 -9.99 12.79
N SER A 91 -5.77 -10.79 12.32
CA SER A 91 -5.59 -11.61 11.12
C SER A 91 -5.57 -10.75 9.86
N PHE A 92 -4.49 -10.85 9.09
CA PHE A 92 -4.30 -10.19 7.80
C PHE A 92 -3.81 -11.20 6.76
N SER A 93 -4.46 -11.25 5.60
CA SER A 93 -4.13 -12.22 4.54
C SER A 93 -3.21 -11.60 3.50
N THR A 94 -1.91 -11.88 3.61
CA THR A 94 -0.90 -11.47 2.63
C THR A 94 -1.16 -12.08 1.26
N LEU A 95 -1.67 -13.31 1.19
CA LEU A 95 -2.00 -14.00 -0.07
C LEU A 95 -3.11 -13.29 -0.85
N LYS A 96 -4.12 -12.73 -0.16
CA LYS A 96 -5.14 -11.89 -0.81
C LYS A 96 -4.55 -10.58 -1.33
N ALA A 97 -3.65 -9.98 -0.56
CA ALA A 97 -2.98 -8.76 -1.00
C ALA A 97 -2.10 -9.01 -2.23
N GLU A 98 -1.34 -10.11 -2.28
CA GLU A 98 -0.51 -10.48 -3.42
C GLU A 98 -1.31 -10.64 -4.72
N LYS A 99 -2.51 -11.24 -4.64
CA LYS A 99 -3.41 -11.35 -5.81
C LYS A 99 -3.80 -9.99 -6.39
N ILE A 100 -3.99 -8.98 -5.53
CA ILE A 100 -4.31 -7.62 -5.96
C ILE A 100 -3.07 -6.96 -6.59
N ILE A 101 -1.88 -7.18 -6.00
CA ILE A 101 -0.62 -6.65 -6.54
C ILE A 101 -0.36 -7.19 -7.94
N LEU A 102 -0.47 -8.52 -8.13
CA LEU A 102 -0.30 -9.15 -9.44
C LEU A 102 -1.29 -8.61 -10.49
N ALA A 103 -2.53 -8.33 -10.08
CA ALA A 103 -3.51 -7.72 -10.98
C ALA A 103 -3.17 -6.28 -11.35
N ILE A 104 -2.55 -5.52 -10.44
CA ILE A 104 -2.08 -4.15 -10.72
C ILE A 104 -0.89 -4.19 -11.68
N GLU A 105 0.08 -5.08 -11.44
CA GLU A 105 1.27 -5.22 -12.29
C GLU A 105 0.90 -5.61 -13.73
N ALA A 106 -0.06 -6.51 -13.91
CA ALA A 106 -0.54 -6.92 -15.23
C ALA A 106 -1.18 -5.79 -16.06
N VAL A 107 -1.43 -4.61 -15.47
CA VAL A 107 -1.99 -3.43 -16.14
C VAL A 107 -0.93 -2.32 -16.31
N LEU A 108 0.20 -2.44 -15.63
CA LEU A 108 1.33 -1.51 -15.73
C LEU A 108 2.32 -1.91 -16.85
N GLU A 109 2.26 -3.16 -17.32
CA GLU A 109 2.89 -3.65 -18.56
C GLU A 109 2.11 -3.23 -19.82
#